data_AF-A0A7S0ZTJ9-F1
#
_entry.id   AF-A0A7S0ZTJ9-F1
#
_cell.length_a   1.000
_cell.length_b   1.000
_cell.length_c   1.000
_cell.angle_alpha   90.00
_cell.angle_beta   90.00
_cell.angle_gamma   90.00
#
_symmetry.space_group_name_H-M   'P 1'
#
loop_
_entity.id
_entity.type
_entity.pdbx_description
1 polymer ?
#
loop_
_entity_poly.entity_id
_entity_poly.type
_entity_poly.pdbx_seq_one_letter_code
_entity_poly.pdbx_strand_id
1 'polypeptide(L)'
;MRSPLSDEAEVEVSAPAVFGLVISDDTSRVTTRRALRCSLVLFVWYLICLPVFFFTHNGLSNTLIGVGVVISVIIPCSGYISIKKNDKFASCLFCGCSCAFVILTAFILLLLVLLLSSVHREVRDCNPSDTNTVSGCPNAESWKHLCTVTYADMEDATPQECYDYLKEHLSTISSVIIACMLIAAPALILELLCWWWSQKLYNKLRVGTLIHTPVYPEITTSHRQP
;
A
#
# COMPACT_ATOMS: atom_id res chain seq x y z
N MET A 1 -39.81 43.01 -39.20
CA MET A 1 -38.38 42.64 -39.18
C MET A 1 -38.20 41.56 -38.12
N ARG A 2 -38.00 40.30 -38.53
CA ARG A 2 -37.74 39.15 -37.64
C ARG A 2 -36.23 38.88 -37.67
N SER A 3 -35.57 38.93 -36.51
CA SER A 3 -34.18 38.46 -36.40
C SER A 3 -34.15 36.95 -36.66
N PRO A 4 -33.21 36.46 -37.48
CA PRO A 4 -32.98 35.03 -37.60
C PRO A 4 -32.36 34.55 -36.27
N LEU A 5 -33.12 33.75 -35.53
CA LEU A 5 -32.58 32.87 -34.49
C LEU A 5 -31.63 31.91 -35.19
N SER A 6 -30.34 32.16 -35.05
CA SER A 6 -29.30 31.21 -35.38
C SER A 6 -29.43 30.03 -34.41
N ASP A 7 -29.92 28.90 -34.94
CA ASP A 7 -29.75 27.58 -34.36
C ASP A 7 -28.24 27.30 -34.28
N GLU A 8 -27.60 27.77 -33.21
CA GLU A 8 -26.30 27.27 -32.80
C GLU A 8 -26.55 25.83 -32.32
N ALA A 9 -26.38 24.89 -33.24
CA ALA A 9 -26.32 23.48 -32.93
C ALA A 9 -25.22 23.30 -31.87
N GLU A 10 -25.63 23.14 -30.61
CA GLU A 10 -24.73 22.73 -29.53
C GLU A 10 -24.09 21.41 -29.96
N VAL A 11 -22.84 21.49 -30.39
CA VAL A 11 -22.02 20.31 -30.64
C VAL A 11 -21.82 19.67 -29.28
N GLU A 12 -22.60 18.61 -29.03
CA GLU A 12 -22.51 17.82 -27.81
C GLU A 12 -21.15 17.12 -27.79
N VAL A 13 -20.14 17.77 -27.20
CA VAL A 13 -18.80 17.21 -27.06
C VAL A 13 -18.88 16.10 -26.02
N SER A 14 -19.08 14.87 -26.51
CA SER A 14 -19.06 13.67 -25.68
C SER A 14 -17.73 13.57 -24.93
N ALA A 15 -17.76 13.85 -23.63
CA ALA A 15 -16.57 13.79 -22.79
C ALA A 15 -16.05 12.34 -22.71
N PRO A 16 -14.75 12.08 -22.92
CA PRO A 16 -14.22 10.73 -22.96
C PRO A 16 -14.36 10.03 -21.61
N ALA A 17 -14.92 8.81 -21.64
CA ALA A 17 -15.09 7.99 -20.45
C ALA A 17 -13.73 7.54 -19.87
N VAL A 18 -13.63 7.52 -18.54
CA VAL A 18 -12.48 7.02 -17.80
C VAL A 18 -12.94 5.89 -16.88
N PHE A 19 -12.56 4.66 -17.20
CA PHE A 19 -13.05 3.45 -16.52
C PHE A 19 -14.58 3.38 -16.47
N GLY A 20 -15.25 3.78 -17.56
CA GLY A 20 -16.71 3.82 -17.64
C GLY A 20 -17.37 5.00 -16.93
N LEU A 21 -16.60 5.94 -16.37
CA LEU A 21 -17.11 7.15 -15.72
C LEU A 21 -16.94 8.35 -16.65
N VAL A 22 -18.03 9.09 -16.88
CA VAL A 22 -17.98 10.39 -17.56
C VAL A 22 -17.76 11.48 -16.52
N ILE A 23 -16.69 12.24 -16.70
CA ILE A 23 -16.27 13.34 -15.81
C ILE A 23 -16.16 14.59 -16.68
N SER A 24 -16.96 15.61 -16.37
CA SER A 24 -17.00 16.88 -17.11
C SER A 24 -15.69 17.66 -17.01
N ASP A 25 -15.12 17.80 -15.80
CA ASP A 25 -13.85 18.50 -15.59
C ASP A 25 -12.63 17.66 -16.01
N ASP A 26 -11.90 18.13 -17.05
CA ASP A 26 -10.67 17.52 -17.55
C ASP A 26 -9.61 17.33 -16.44
N THR A 27 -9.50 18.31 -15.53
CA THR A 27 -8.50 18.24 -14.46
C THR A 27 -8.83 17.12 -13.46
N SER A 28 -10.12 16.95 -13.14
CA SER A 28 -10.61 15.84 -12.31
C SER A 28 -10.41 14.51 -13.00
N ARG A 29 -10.69 14.44 -14.31
CA ARG A 29 -10.49 13.24 -15.12
C ARG A 29 -9.05 12.74 -15.09
N VAL A 30 -8.07 13.64 -15.28
CA VAL A 30 -6.64 13.31 -15.20
C VAL A 30 -6.25 12.85 -13.80
N THR A 31 -6.75 13.53 -12.76
CA THR A 31 -6.44 13.19 -11.36
C THR A 31 -6.98 11.81 -10.99
N THR A 32 -8.23 11.52 -11.34
CA THR A 32 -8.87 10.21 -11.16
C THR A 32 -8.09 9.10 -11.87
N ARG A 33 -7.70 9.34 -13.13
CA ARG A 33 -6.92 8.36 -13.90
C ARG A 33 -5.57 8.06 -13.23
N ARG A 34 -4.88 9.08 -12.70
CA ARG A 34 -3.61 8.91 -12.00
C ARG A 34 -3.78 8.14 -10.69
N ALA A 35 -4.76 8.51 -9.87
CA ALA A 35 -5.06 7.81 -8.62
C ALA A 35 -5.35 6.31 -8.87
N LEU A 36 -6.28 6.00 -9.77
CA LEU A 36 -6.66 4.61 -10.06
C LEU A 36 -5.52 3.79 -10.66
N ARG A 37 -4.72 4.37 -11.56
CA ARG A 37 -3.52 3.70 -12.09
C ARG A 37 -2.49 3.44 -10.99
N CYS A 38 -2.29 4.39 -10.08
CA CYS A 38 -1.36 4.23 -8.96
C CYS A 38 -1.81 3.10 -8.03
N SER A 39 -3.09 3.07 -7.66
CA SER A 39 -3.64 2.00 -6.82
C SER A 39 -3.55 0.64 -7.52
N LEU A 40 -3.76 0.57 -8.84
CA LEU A 40 -3.60 -0.66 -9.60
C LEU A 40 -2.14 -1.13 -9.65
N VAL A 41 -1.19 -0.23 -9.88
CA VAL A 41 0.24 -0.55 -9.87
C VAL A 41 0.68 -1.04 -8.49
N LEU A 42 0.22 -0.40 -7.42
CA LEU A 42 0.46 -0.85 -6.05
C LEU A 42 -0.10 -2.25 -5.80
N PHE A 43 -1.34 -2.50 -6.22
CA PHE A 43 -1.95 -3.82 -6.10
C PHE A 43 -1.12 -4.91 -6.81
N VAL A 44 -0.73 -4.66 -8.07
CA VAL A 44 0.14 -5.58 -8.82
C VAL A 44 1.50 -5.75 -8.14
N TRP A 45 2.07 -4.67 -7.59
CA TRP A 45 3.32 -4.72 -6.84
C TRP A 45 3.23 -5.65 -5.62
N TYR A 46 2.18 -5.54 -4.81
CA TYR A 46 1.98 -6.43 -3.67
C TYR A 46 1.78 -7.89 -4.09
N LEU A 47 1.09 -8.15 -5.21
CA LEU A 47 0.96 -9.51 -5.75
C LEU A 47 2.30 -10.11 -6.16
N ILE A 48 3.19 -9.31 -6.75
CA ILE A 48 4.56 -9.74 -7.11
C ILE A 48 5.40 -10.02 -5.86
N CYS A 49 5.19 -9.26 -4.78
CA CYS A 49 5.92 -9.43 -3.53
C CYS A 49 5.42 -10.59 -2.67
N LEU A 50 4.17 -11.02 -2.87
CA LEU A 50 3.51 -12.03 -2.05
C LEU A 50 4.27 -13.38 -1.98
N PRO A 51 4.82 -13.94 -3.07
CA PRO A 51 5.64 -15.15 -3.00
C PRO A 51 6.87 -14.99 -2.10
N VAL A 52 7.53 -13.83 -2.13
CA VAL A 52 8.71 -13.56 -1.29
C VAL A 52 8.33 -13.66 0.18
N PHE A 53 7.20 -13.08 0.58
CA PHE A 53 6.68 -13.19 1.94
C PHE A 53 6.32 -14.63 2.33
N PHE A 54 5.76 -15.42 1.41
CA PHE A 54 5.47 -16.84 1.65
C PHE A 54 6.74 -17.66 1.89
N PHE A 55 7.82 -17.40 1.14
CA PHE A 55 9.08 -18.11 1.31
C PHE A 55 9.85 -17.69 2.57
N THR A 56 9.73 -16.43 3.00
CA THR A 56 10.46 -15.94 4.19
C THR A 56 9.77 -16.25 5.51
N HIS A 57 8.46 -16.52 5.51
CA HIS A 57 7.70 -16.76 6.73
C HIS A 57 6.99 -18.12 6.72
N ASN A 58 7.69 -19.17 7.13
CA ASN A 58 7.09 -20.47 7.42
C ASN A 58 6.13 -20.46 8.63
N GLY A 59 6.00 -19.33 9.34
CA GLY A 59 5.21 -19.21 10.58
C GLY A 59 4.15 -18.10 10.59
N LEU A 60 4.02 -17.27 9.55
CA LEU A 60 2.92 -16.30 9.54
C LEU A 60 1.61 -17.03 9.31
N SER A 61 0.59 -16.75 10.13
CA SER A 61 -0.75 -17.28 9.91
C SER A 61 -1.22 -16.85 8.52
N ASN A 62 -1.61 -17.82 7.67
CA ASN A 62 -2.21 -17.59 6.35
C ASN A 62 -3.36 -16.56 6.39
N THR A 63 -4.01 -16.43 7.56
CA THR A 63 -5.03 -15.42 7.84
C THR A 63 -4.51 -13.99 7.67
N LEU A 64 -3.31 -13.65 8.15
CA LEU A 64 -2.75 -12.30 8.05
C LEU A 64 -2.46 -11.93 6.59
N ILE A 65 -1.93 -12.88 5.81
CA ILE A 65 -1.70 -12.69 4.38
C ILE A 65 -3.03 -12.48 3.66
N GLY A 66 -4.03 -13.32 3.96
CA GLY A 66 -5.38 -13.18 3.40
C GLY A 66 -6.02 -11.83 3.71
N VAL A 67 -5.92 -11.36 4.95
CA VAL A 67 -6.41 -10.03 5.35
C VAL A 67 -5.69 -8.92 4.58
N GLY A 68 -4.37 -9.01 4.43
CA GLY A 68 -3.58 -8.06 3.65
C GLY A 68 -4.06 -7.96 2.19
N VAL A 69 -4.27 -9.10 1.54
CA VAL A 69 -4.78 -9.15 0.16
C VAL A 69 -6.18 -8.54 0.08
N VAL A 70 -7.09 -8.88 0.98
CA VAL A 70 -8.45 -8.31 1.00
C VAL A 70 -8.42 -6.80 1.15
N ILE A 71 -7.63 -6.27 2.10
CA ILE A 71 -7.51 -4.82 2.29
C ILE A 71 -6.92 -4.15 1.04
N SER A 72 -5.92 -4.76 0.40
CA SER A 72 -5.31 -4.24 -0.83
C SER A 72 -6.31 -4.08 -2.00
N VAL A 73 -7.36 -4.91 -2.05
CA VAL A 73 -8.43 -4.84 -3.04
C VAL A 73 -9.52 -3.84 -2.64
N ILE A 74 -9.81 -3.72 -1.33
CA ILE A 74 -10.83 -2.79 -0.83
C ILE A 74 -10.46 -1.34 -1.15
N ILE A 75 -9.18 -0.97 -1.08
CA ILE A 75 -8.72 0.40 -1.35
C ILE A 75 -9.10 0.86 -2.77
N PRO A 76 -8.68 0.22 -3.88
CA PRO A 76 -9.05 0.65 -5.22
C PRO A 76 -10.57 0.56 -5.46
N CYS A 77 -11.24 -0.45 -4.91
CA CYS A 77 -12.70 -0.58 -5.01
C CYS A 77 -13.43 0.58 -4.33
N SER A 78 -12.99 1.00 -3.14
CA SER A 78 -13.57 2.13 -2.41
C SER A 78 -13.38 3.44 -3.16
N GLY A 79 -12.21 3.65 -3.79
CA GLY A 79 -11.94 4.79 -4.66
C GLY A 79 -12.88 4.83 -5.86
N TYR A 80 -13.05 3.69 -6.55
CA TYR A 80 -13.96 3.59 -7.70
C TYR A 80 -15.43 3.85 -7.31
N ILE A 81 -15.92 3.21 -6.24
CA ILE A 81 -17.29 3.39 -5.74
C ILE A 81 -17.52 4.83 -5.31
N SER A 82 -16.54 5.43 -4.64
CA SER A 82 -16.60 6.81 -4.18
C SER A 82 -16.83 7.78 -5.32
N ILE A 83 -16.08 7.64 -6.42
CA ILE A 83 -16.27 8.47 -7.60
C ILE A 83 -17.65 8.17 -8.19
N LYS A 84 -17.96 6.90 -8.47
CA LYS A 84 -19.22 6.50 -9.12
C LYS A 84 -20.48 7.02 -8.42
N LYS A 85 -20.52 6.97 -7.09
CA LYS A 85 -21.69 7.38 -6.29
C LYS A 85 -21.61 8.82 -5.78
N ASN A 86 -20.51 9.54 -6.04
CA ASN A 86 -20.20 10.82 -5.42
C ASN A 86 -20.35 10.77 -3.87
N ASP A 87 -19.91 9.64 -3.28
CA ASP A 87 -20.07 9.37 -1.85
C ASP A 87 -18.82 9.85 -1.08
N LYS A 88 -19.05 10.87 -0.24
CA LYS A 88 -18.03 11.49 0.62
C LYS A 88 -17.45 10.51 1.63
N PHE A 89 -18.26 9.57 2.14
CA PHE A 89 -17.80 8.58 3.12
C PHE A 89 -16.80 7.62 2.48
N ALA A 90 -17.12 7.10 1.30
CA ALA A 90 -16.22 6.25 0.53
C ALA A 90 -14.92 7.00 0.12
N SER A 91 -14.99 8.30 -0.17
CA SER A 91 -13.79 9.10 -0.46
C SER A 91 -12.89 9.22 0.76
N CYS A 92 -13.49 9.41 1.93
CA CYS A 92 -12.80 9.51 3.21
C CYS A 92 -12.09 8.19 3.53
N LEU A 93 -12.77 7.05 3.32
CA LEU A 93 -12.17 5.73 3.49
C LEU A 93 -10.96 5.53 2.57
N PHE A 94 -11.08 5.86 1.29
CA PHE A 94 -9.98 5.74 0.32
C PHE A 94 -8.76 6.59 0.71
N CYS A 95 -8.99 7.86 1.06
CA CYS A 95 -7.93 8.77 1.47
C CYS A 95 -7.31 8.38 2.82
N GLY A 96 -8.14 8.00 3.79
CA GLY A 96 -7.74 7.60 5.13
C GLY A 96 -6.93 6.32 5.14
N CYS A 97 -7.38 5.29 4.41
CA CYS A 97 -6.63 4.06 4.23
C CYS A 97 -5.28 4.34 3.56
N SER A 98 -5.24 5.12 2.48
CA SER A 98 -3.97 5.45 1.81
C SER A 98 -2.98 6.15 2.75
N CYS A 99 -3.46 7.09 3.57
CA CYS A 99 -2.63 7.77 4.58
C CYS A 99 -2.11 6.80 5.65
N ALA A 100 -2.99 5.96 6.19
CA ALA A 100 -2.63 4.97 7.19
C ALA A 100 -1.58 3.97 6.66
N PHE A 101 -1.70 3.54 5.41
CA PHE A 101 -0.71 2.69 4.76
C PHE A 101 0.66 3.36 4.67
N VAL A 102 0.73 4.60 4.18
CA VAL A 102 2.01 5.35 4.12
C VAL A 102 2.67 5.41 5.50
N ILE A 103 1.91 5.75 6.55
CA ILE A 103 2.45 5.87 7.91
C ILE A 103 2.94 4.51 8.42
N LEU A 104 2.14 3.46 8.21
CA LEU A 104 2.47 2.11 8.65
C LEU A 104 3.70 1.58 7.92
N THR A 105 3.78 1.74 6.60
CA THR A 105 4.93 1.33 5.78
C THR A 105 6.20 2.07 6.20
N ALA A 106 6.12 3.40 6.42
CA ALA A 106 7.24 4.18 6.89
C ALA A 106 7.72 3.74 8.29
N PHE A 107 6.78 3.43 9.19
CA PHE A 107 7.10 2.93 10.52
C PHE A 107 7.74 1.54 10.48
N ILE A 108 7.24 0.63 9.63
CA ILE A 108 7.82 -0.71 9.43
C ILE A 108 9.25 -0.59 8.88
N LEU A 109 9.49 0.27 7.89
CA LEU A 109 10.83 0.53 7.36
C LEU A 109 11.79 1.01 8.45
N LEU A 110 11.35 1.95 9.30
CA LEU A 110 12.13 2.42 10.43
C LEU A 110 12.46 1.27 11.40
N LEU A 111 11.47 0.44 11.75
CA LEU A 111 11.67 -0.72 12.62
C LEU A 111 12.66 -1.73 12.01
N LEU A 112 12.62 -1.97 10.71
CA LEU A 112 13.56 -2.86 10.03
C LEU A 112 15.00 -2.34 10.09
N VAL A 113 15.20 -1.03 9.92
CA VAL A 113 16.52 -0.40 10.05
C VAL A 113 17.03 -0.49 11.49
N LEU A 114 16.17 -0.23 12.47
CA LEU A 114 16.53 -0.35 13.89
C LEU A 114 16.86 -1.79 14.26
N LEU A 115 16.06 -2.75 13.79
CA LEU A 115 16.29 -4.18 14.01
C LEU A 115 17.63 -4.61 13.40
N LEU A 116 17.91 -4.27 12.14
CA LEU A 116 19.17 -4.61 11.48
C LEU A 116 20.37 -4.01 12.23
N SER A 117 20.26 -2.75 12.64
CA SER A 117 21.32 -2.06 13.41
C SER A 117 21.53 -2.70 14.77
N SER A 118 20.43 -3.08 15.44
CA SER A 118 20.48 -3.77 16.74
C SER A 118 21.15 -5.13 16.60
N VAL A 119 20.71 -5.96 15.66
CA VAL A 119 21.27 -7.31 15.46
C VAL A 119 22.75 -7.22 15.09
N HIS A 120 23.14 -6.28 14.23
CA HIS A 120 24.56 -6.07 13.91
C HIS A 120 25.39 -5.68 15.14
N ARG A 121 24.86 -4.78 15.99
CA ARG A 121 25.54 -4.38 17.23
C ARG A 121 25.69 -5.56 18.18
N GLU A 122 24.62 -6.32 18.39
CA GLU A 122 24.64 -7.49 19.28
C GLU A 122 25.65 -8.53 18.80
N VAL A 123 25.63 -8.89 17.51
CA VAL A 123 26.57 -9.89 16.99
C VAL A 123 28.03 -9.39 17.02
N ARG A 124 28.27 -8.09 16.79
CA ARG A 124 29.62 -7.54 16.74
C ARG A 124 30.23 -7.33 18.13
N ASP A 125 29.45 -6.80 19.07
CA ASP A 125 29.96 -6.27 20.33
C ASP A 125 29.61 -7.15 21.55
N CYS A 126 28.70 -8.12 21.41
CA CYS A 126 28.16 -8.93 22.51
C CYS A 126 28.40 -10.44 22.32
N ASN A 127 29.66 -10.85 22.21
CA ASN A 127 30.03 -12.26 22.25
C ASN A 127 29.92 -12.80 23.70
N PRO A 128 29.07 -13.79 24.00
CA PRO A 128 28.87 -14.28 25.36
C PRO A 128 30.09 -15.02 25.93
N SER A 129 31.05 -15.46 25.09
CA SER A 129 32.32 -16.02 25.56
C SER A 129 33.38 -14.97 25.93
N ASP A 130 33.17 -13.70 25.59
CA ASP A 130 34.14 -12.65 25.90
C ASP A 130 33.96 -12.14 27.32
N THR A 131 35.00 -12.28 28.14
CA THR A 131 35.04 -11.81 29.53
C THR A 131 35.03 -10.28 29.65
N ASN A 132 35.35 -9.56 28.56
CA ASN A 132 35.35 -8.09 28.50
C ASN A 132 34.10 -7.53 27.83
N THR A 133 32.95 -8.17 28.05
CA THR A 133 31.69 -7.78 27.41
C THR A 133 31.32 -6.33 27.74
N VAL A 134 30.95 -5.57 26.71
CA VAL A 134 30.58 -4.16 26.85
C VAL A 134 29.31 -4.03 27.70
N SER A 135 29.24 -3.01 28.55
CA SER A 135 28.04 -2.71 29.33
C SER A 135 26.82 -2.51 28.42
N GLY A 136 25.75 -3.27 28.66
CA GLY A 136 24.52 -3.22 27.88
C GLY A 136 24.30 -4.40 26.93
N CYS A 137 25.19 -5.39 26.94
CA CYS A 137 24.94 -6.66 26.28
C CYS A 137 23.83 -7.48 26.99
N PRO A 138 23.06 -8.31 26.25
CA PRO A 138 22.02 -9.16 26.82
C PRO A 138 22.60 -10.13 27.84
N ASN A 139 21.88 -10.35 28.94
CA ASN A 139 22.22 -11.39 29.90
C ASN A 139 21.94 -12.79 29.31
N ALA A 140 22.43 -13.85 29.97
CA ALA A 140 22.24 -15.23 29.51
C ALA A 140 20.75 -15.61 29.32
N GLU A 141 19.86 -15.10 30.18
CA GLU A 141 18.41 -15.31 30.07
C GLU A 141 17.80 -14.64 28.83
N SER A 142 18.27 -13.42 28.51
CA SER A 142 17.83 -12.67 27.32
C SER A 142 18.31 -13.34 26.03
N TRP A 143 19.53 -13.87 26.01
CA TRP A 143 20.02 -14.69 24.90
C TRP A 143 19.19 -15.94 24.71
N LYS A 144 18.85 -16.64 25.81
CA LYS A 144 17.97 -17.80 25.76
C LYS A 144 16.60 -17.43 25.19
N HIS A 145 15.98 -16.35 25.67
CA HIS A 145 14.69 -15.87 25.17
C HIS A 145 14.76 -15.45 23.68
N LEU A 146 15.83 -14.79 23.25
CA LEU A 146 16.01 -14.41 21.85
C LEU A 146 16.09 -15.67 20.97
N CYS A 147 16.81 -16.70 21.43
CA CYS A 147 16.92 -17.94 20.69
C CYS A 147 15.62 -18.72 20.64
N THR A 148 14.88 -18.86 21.75
CA THR A 148 13.62 -19.62 21.75
C THR A 148 12.54 -18.98 20.89
N VAL A 149 12.48 -17.64 20.85
CA VAL A 149 11.51 -16.93 20.00
C VAL A 149 11.86 -17.03 18.52
N THR A 150 13.16 -17.06 18.19
CA THR A 150 13.62 -17.05 16.79
C THR A 150 13.76 -18.45 16.22
N TYR A 151 14.14 -19.42 17.04
CA TYR A 151 14.49 -20.79 16.66
C TYR A 151 13.82 -21.78 17.63
N ALA A 152 12.64 -22.25 17.26
CA ALA A 152 11.86 -23.18 18.07
C ALA A 152 12.62 -24.49 18.40
N ASP A 153 13.56 -24.90 17.54
CA ASP A 153 14.35 -26.13 17.70
C ASP A 153 15.53 -25.99 18.67
N MET A 154 15.77 -24.80 19.26
CA MET A 154 16.93 -24.48 20.10
C MET A 154 16.59 -24.21 21.57
N GLU A 155 15.56 -24.86 22.12
CA GLU A 155 15.10 -24.60 23.49
C GLU A 155 16.20 -24.83 24.57
N ASP A 156 17.08 -25.79 24.33
CA ASP A 156 18.18 -26.18 25.24
C ASP A 156 19.56 -25.66 24.82
N ALA A 157 19.64 -24.83 23.77
CA ALA A 157 20.91 -24.30 23.29
C ALA A 157 21.57 -23.38 24.32
N THR A 158 22.89 -23.49 24.44
CA THR A 158 23.69 -22.55 25.25
C THR A 158 23.70 -21.15 24.61
N PRO A 159 23.90 -20.07 25.39
CA PRO A 159 24.00 -18.72 24.84
C PRO A 159 25.07 -18.58 23.74
N GLN A 160 26.16 -19.35 23.82
CA GLN A 160 27.22 -19.36 22.83
C GLN A 160 26.76 -20.01 21.51
N GLU A 161 26.12 -21.18 21.57
CA GLU A 161 25.56 -21.84 20.38
C GLU A 161 24.52 -20.95 19.69
N CYS A 162 23.71 -20.25 20.48
CA CYS A 162 22.76 -19.26 19.98
C CYS A 162 23.46 -18.11 19.22
N TYR A 163 24.50 -17.53 19.83
CA TYR A 163 25.29 -16.46 19.23
C TYR A 163 25.96 -16.91 17.93
N ASP A 164 26.58 -18.10 17.92
CA ASP A 164 27.28 -18.62 16.75
C ASP A 164 26.30 -18.91 15.61
N TYR A 165 25.13 -19.45 15.91
CA TYR A 165 24.07 -19.65 14.92
C TYR A 165 23.58 -18.31 14.34
N LEU A 166 23.30 -17.31 15.19
CA LEU A 166 22.88 -15.99 14.76
C LEU A 166 23.95 -15.32 13.89
N LYS A 167 25.22 -15.47 14.26
CA LYS A 167 26.37 -14.94 13.53
C LYS A 167 26.52 -15.59 12.16
N GLU A 168 26.35 -16.91 12.06
CA GLU A 168 26.38 -17.64 10.80
C GLU A 168 25.24 -17.19 9.86
N HIS A 169 24.05 -16.93 10.41
CA HIS A 169 22.87 -16.53 9.63
C HIS A 169 22.76 -15.01 9.42
N LEU A 170 23.63 -14.20 10.06
CA LEU A 170 23.55 -12.75 10.03
C LEU A 170 23.59 -12.18 8.61
N SER A 171 24.46 -12.72 7.74
CA SER A 171 24.56 -12.26 6.36
C SER A 171 23.27 -12.54 5.57
N THR A 172 22.64 -13.67 5.81
CA THR A 172 21.38 -14.07 5.18
C THR A 172 20.24 -13.19 5.68
N ILE A 173 20.10 -13.01 7.00
CA ILE A 173 19.11 -12.14 7.62
C ILE A 173 19.26 -10.70 7.10
N SER A 174 20.50 -10.19 7.07
CA SER A 174 20.80 -8.84 6.58
C SER A 174 20.43 -8.69 5.10
N SER A 175 20.76 -9.67 4.27
CA SER A 175 20.41 -9.65 2.84
C SER A 175 18.90 -9.66 2.61
N VAL A 176 18.16 -10.45 3.39
CA VAL A 176 16.69 -10.48 3.34
C VAL A 176 16.10 -9.14 3.77
N ILE A 177 16.56 -8.56 4.88
CA ILE A 177 16.08 -7.24 5.34
C ILE A 177 16.39 -6.15 4.32
N ILE A 178 17.59 -6.15 3.74
CA ILE A 178 17.98 -5.20 2.67
C ILE A 178 17.08 -5.38 1.44
N ALA A 179 16.82 -6.62 1.01
CA ALA A 179 15.91 -6.89 -0.09
C ALA A 179 14.49 -6.38 0.20
N CYS A 180 13.97 -6.62 1.41
CA CYS A 180 12.67 -6.09 1.84
C CYS A 180 12.65 -4.56 1.80
N MET A 181 13.70 -3.88 2.25
CA MET A 181 13.79 -2.41 2.18
C MET A 181 13.82 -1.90 0.73
N LEU A 182 14.57 -2.56 -0.16
CA LEU A 182 14.62 -2.21 -1.59
C LEU A 182 13.27 -2.39 -2.29
N ILE A 183 12.47 -3.36 -1.86
CA ILE A 183 11.12 -3.60 -2.38
C ILE A 183 10.10 -2.61 -1.78
N ALA A 184 10.23 -2.29 -0.50
CA ALA A 184 9.29 -1.42 0.20
C ALA A 184 9.47 0.08 -0.13
N ALA A 185 10.69 0.53 -0.46
CA ALA A 185 10.94 1.93 -0.78
C ALA A 185 10.16 2.44 -2.02
N PRO A 186 10.15 1.73 -3.17
CA PRO A 186 9.30 2.08 -4.31
C PRO A 186 7.80 2.05 -3.97
N ALA A 187 7.37 1.08 -3.16
CA ALA A 187 5.99 0.98 -2.70
C ALA A 187 5.59 2.23 -1.90
N LEU A 188 6.43 2.68 -0.95
CA LEU A 188 6.17 3.88 -0.16
C LEU A 188 6.03 5.13 -1.04
N ILE A 189 6.86 5.28 -2.08
CA ILE A 189 6.76 6.40 -3.03
C ILE A 189 5.42 6.36 -3.77
N LEU A 190 5.02 5.18 -4.25
CA LEU A 190 3.74 5.00 -4.92
C LEU A 190 2.55 5.21 -3.97
N GLU A 191 2.65 4.78 -2.71
CA GLU A 191 1.64 5.03 -1.67
C GLU A 191 1.48 6.52 -1.39
N LEU A 192 2.59 7.27 -1.31
CA LEU A 192 2.59 8.74 -1.15
C LEU A 192 1.92 9.44 -2.35
N LEU A 193 2.24 9.03 -3.57
CA LEU A 193 1.61 9.55 -4.79
C LEU A 193 0.12 9.22 -4.83
N CYS A 194 -0.25 7.99 -4.46
CA CYS A 194 -1.63 7.55 -4.35
C CYS A 194 -2.38 8.42 -3.33
N TRP A 195 -1.84 8.60 -2.14
CA TRP A 195 -2.42 9.45 -1.10
C TRP A 195 -2.58 10.90 -1.57
N TRP A 196 -1.56 11.48 -2.21
CA TRP A 196 -1.61 12.85 -2.72
C TRP A 196 -2.72 13.05 -3.76
N TRP A 197 -2.84 12.15 -4.74
CA TRP A 197 -3.91 12.22 -5.73
C TRP A 197 -5.28 11.93 -5.12
N SER A 198 -5.36 11.02 -4.13
CA SER A 198 -6.59 10.72 -3.39
C SER A 198 -7.08 11.94 -2.62
N GLN A 199 -6.20 12.67 -1.95
CA GLN A 199 -6.53 13.89 -1.22
C GLN A 199 -7.01 14.99 -2.17
N LYS A 200 -6.34 15.15 -3.33
CA LYS A 200 -6.76 16.11 -4.35
C LYS A 200 -8.15 15.78 -4.89
N LEU A 201 -8.43 14.50 -5.14
CA LEU A 201 -9.74 14.03 -5.57
C LEU A 201 -10.81 14.23 -4.49
N TYR A 202 -10.51 13.90 -3.23
CA TYR A 202 -11.37 14.13 -2.08
C TYR A 202 -11.78 15.60 -1.95
N ASN A 203 -10.82 16.51 -2.06
CA ASN A 203 -11.09 17.95 -1.97
C ASN A 203 -12.02 18.42 -3.10
N LYS A 204 -11.87 17.89 -4.31
CA LYS A 204 -12.77 18.21 -5.43
C LYS A 204 -14.18 17.63 -5.26
N LEU A 205 -14.28 16.39 -4.79
CA LEU A 205 -15.58 15.76 -4.48
C LEU A 205 -16.32 16.52 -3.38
N ARG A 206 -15.59 16.98 -2.36
CA ARG A 206 -16.16 17.76 -1.24
C ARG A 206 -16.81 19.06 -1.70
N VAL A 207 -16.23 19.73 -2.69
CA VAL A 207 -16.75 21.00 -3.26
C VAL A 207 -17.96 20.76 -4.19
N GLY A 208 -18.26 19.51 -4.55
CA GLY A 208 -19.38 19.17 -5.44
C GLY A 208 -19.09 19.38 -6.92
N THR A 209 -17.82 19.52 -7.30
CA THR A 209 -17.41 19.83 -8.69
C THR A 209 -17.42 18.61 -9.62
N LEU A 210 -17.65 17.41 -9.08
CA LEU A 210 -17.72 16.15 -9.81
C LEU A 210 -19.18 15.74 -9.99
N ILE A 211 -19.84 16.34 -10.98
CA ILE A 211 -21.16 15.91 -11.43
C ILE A 211 -20.95 14.85 -12.50
N HIS A 212 -21.26 13.59 -12.16
CA HIS A 212 -21.40 12.54 -13.15
C HIS A 212 -22.76 12.71 -13.82
N THR A 213 -22.79 13.05 -15.11
CA THR A 213 -23.96 12.76 -15.92
C THR A 213 -23.95 11.25 -16.17
N PRO A 214 -24.95 10.49 -15.71
CA PRO A 214 -25.08 9.12 -16.18
C PRO A 214 -25.32 9.21 -17.69
N VAL A 215 -24.44 8.59 -18.48
CA VAL A 215 -24.74 8.30 -19.88
C VAL A 215 -25.72 7.15 -19.85
N TYR A 216 -26.97 7.44 -19.50
CA TYR A 216 -28.04 6.62 -20.06
C TYR A 216 -28.04 7.01 -21.53
N PRO A 217 -27.70 6.10 -22.48
CA PRO A 217 -28.10 6.34 -23.85
C PRO A 217 -29.59 6.56 -23.74
N GLU A 218 -30.05 7.76 -24.06
CA GLU A 218 -31.46 8.02 -24.21
C GLU A 218 -31.88 6.98 -25.24
N ILE A 219 -32.60 5.93 -24.80
CA ILE A 219 -33.16 4.96 -25.72
C ILE A 219 -34.17 5.80 -26.46
N THR A 220 -33.74 6.37 -27.59
CA THR A 220 -34.62 7.02 -28.52
C THR A 220 -35.48 5.87 -29.02
N THR A 221 -36.57 5.59 -28.31
CA THR A 221 -37.64 4.75 -28.82
C THR A 221 -38.14 5.51 -30.02
N SER A 222 -37.54 5.22 -31.17
CA SER A 222 -38.03 5.58 -32.48
C SER A 222 -39.40 4.93 -32.57
N HIS A 223 -40.40 5.66 -32.09
CA HIS A 223 -41.78 5.41 -32.41
C HIS A 223 -41.87 5.72 -33.91
N ARG A 224 -41.55 4.71 -34.73
CA ARG A 224 -42.09 4.63 -36.08
C ARG A 224 -43.60 4.60 -35.90
N GLN A 225 -44.24 5.76 -36.07
CA GLN A 225 -45.66 5.77 -36.38
C GLN A 225 -45.82 5.05 -37.73
N PRO A 226 -46.80 4.13 -37.84
CA PRO A 226 -47.09 3.40 -39.07
C PRO A 226 -47.56 4.33 -40.19
#